data_AF-A0A1M3FUY3-F1
#
_entry.id   AF-A0A1M3FUY3-F1
#
_cell.length_a   1.000
_cell.length_b   1.000
_cell.length_c   1.000
_cell.angle_alpha   90.00
_cell.angle_beta   90.00
_cell.angle_gamma   90.00
#
_symmetry.space_group_name_H-M   'P 1'
#
loop_
_entity.id
_entity.type
_entity.pdbx_description
1 polymer ?
#
loop_
_entity_poly.entity_id
_entity_poly.type
_entity_poly.pdbx_seq_one_letter_code
_entity_poly.pdbx_strand_id
1 'polypeptide(L)'
;MKTAQLRLKLPGWSKAGMIAVILCCLQQMNSHLKHIFYALPGICLVLLGVYWLRTLKVSTKQAEIIAASRVEKPVPVFTDTIERGQIVFKKHCLMCHTIFKDGYVHLPQAIDNEHWTDRRELFRWLQDPSYYMKNEPYGKDLYERYGSVCLQPTPRLNWEQMEEIIAYLRYCRGKTSFE
;
A
#
# COMPACT_ATOMS: atom_id res chain seq x y z
N MET A 1 58.26 -28.20 11.82
CA MET A 1 57.99 -28.04 13.27
C MET A 1 56.48 -28.11 13.49
N LYS A 2 55.99 -29.04 14.33
CA LYS A 2 54.55 -29.23 14.64
C LYS A 2 54.17 -28.39 15.86
N THR A 3 53.16 -27.54 15.75
CA THR A 3 52.57 -26.80 16.88
C THR A 3 51.61 -27.69 17.67
N ALA A 4 51.94 -27.99 18.93
CA ALA A 4 51.07 -28.71 19.86
C ALA A 4 49.97 -27.77 20.39
N GLN A 5 48.71 -28.11 20.13
CA GLN A 5 47.54 -27.44 20.68
C GLN A 5 47.23 -28.03 22.07
N LEU A 6 47.48 -27.27 23.14
CA LEU A 6 47.07 -27.62 24.50
C LEU A 6 45.57 -27.33 24.66
N ARG A 7 44.72 -28.37 24.59
CA ARG A 7 43.31 -28.28 24.98
C ARG A 7 43.21 -28.37 26.51
N LEU A 8 43.03 -27.23 27.17
CA LEU A 8 42.57 -27.17 28.56
C LEU A 8 41.13 -27.68 28.64
N LYS A 9 40.93 -28.88 29.19
CA LYS A 9 39.60 -29.37 29.58
C LYS A 9 39.15 -28.63 30.83
N LEU A 10 38.20 -27.72 30.70
CA LEU A 10 37.51 -27.14 31.85
C LEU A 10 36.62 -28.23 32.50
N PRO A 11 36.54 -28.29 33.84
CA PRO A 11 35.65 -29.22 34.53
C PRO A 11 34.19 -28.91 34.18
N GLY A 12 33.33 -29.93 34.10
CA GLY A 12 31.90 -29.75 33.88
C GLY A 12 31.21 -29.27 35.15
N TRP A 13 30.81 -28.00 35.21
CA TRP A 13 30.08 -27.45 36.36
C TRP A 13 28.62 -27.88 36.28
N SER A 14 28.08 -28.40 37.39
CA SER A 14 26.66 -28.70 37.49
C SER A 14 25.84 -27.41 37.47
N LYS A 15 24.57 -27.49 37.03
CA LYS A 15 23.65 -26.34 37.02
C LYS A 15 23.53 -25.68 38.39
N ALA A 16 23.60 -26.47 39.47
CA ALA A 16 23.60 -25.98 40.84
C ALA A 16 24.85 -25.14 41.18
N GLY A 17 26.02 -25.53 40.68
CA GLY A 17 27.27 -24.76 40.85
C GLY A 17 27.25 -23.41 40.14
N MET A 18 26.69 -23.35 38.93
CA MET A 18 26.51 -22.08 38.23
C MET A 18 25.54 -21.14 38.97
N ILE A 19 24.43 -21.66 39.49
CA ILE A 19 23.47 -20.85 40.27
C ILE A 19 24.14 -20.30 41.54
N ALA A 20 24.95 -21.11 42.24
CA ALA A 20 25.65 -20.66 43.45
C ALA A 20 26.66 -19.54 43.18
N VAL A 21 27.41 -19.60 42.07
CA VAL A 21 28.34 -18.53 41.67
C VAL A 21 27.59 -17.26 41.30
N ILE A 22 26.48 -17.37 40.56
CA ILE A 22 25.65 -16.20 40.21
C ILE A 22 25.10 -15.54 41.48
N LEU A 23 24.57 -16.32 42.42
CA LEU A 23 24.06 -15.78 43.70
C LEU A 23 25.17 -15.14 44.54
N CYS A 24 26.36 -15.74 44.57
CA CYS A 24 27.52 -15.18 45.28
C CYS A 24 28.00 -13.87 44.65
N CYS A 25 28.09 -13.80 43.32
CA CYS A 25 28.40 -12.58 42.59
C CYS A 25 27.33 -11.49 42.82
N LEU A 26 26.04 -11.84 42.83
CA LEU A 26 24.95 -10.91 43.13
C LEU A 26 24.99 -10.41 44.58
N GLN A 27 25.48 -11.24 45.52
CA GLN A 27 25.61 -10.88 46.92
C GLN A 27 26.84 -9.99 47.20
N GLN A 28 27.92 -10.15 46.41
CA GLN A 28 29.15 -9.35 46.50
C GLN A 28 29.10 -8.05 45.68
N MET A 29 28.05 -7.84 44.89
CA MET A 29 27.82 -6.55 44.22
C MET A 29 27.45 -5.46 45.24
N ASN A 30 28.29 -4.42 45.22
CA ASN A 30 28.30 -3.26 46.10
C ASN A 30 26.90 -2.62 46.28
N SER A 31 26.59 -2.09 47.47
CA SER A 31 25.27 -1.52 47.83
C SER A 31 24.76 -0.47 46.84
N HIS A 32 25.66 0.26 46.20
CA HIS A 32 25.34 1.26 45.16
C HIS A 32 24.71 0.68 43.89
N LEU A 33 25.03 -0.57 43.50
CA LEU A 33 24.43 -1.22 42.32
C LEU A 33 22.98 -1.62 42.57
N LYS A 34 22.60 -1.91 43.82
CA LYS A 34 21.22 -2.28 44.17
C LYS A 34 20.25 -1.12 43.90
N HIS A 35 20.64 0.12 44.23
CA HIS A 35 19.82 1.30 43.95
C HIS A 35 19.60 1.53 42.45
N ILE A 36 20.58 1.22 41.60
CA ILE A 36 20.45 1.31 40.14
C ILE A 36 19.43 0.27 39.64
N PHE A 37 19.51 -0.97 40.12
CA PHE A 37 18.55 -2.01 39.76
C PHE A 37 17.12 -1.73 40.25
N TYR A 38 16.95 -1.09 41.42
CA TYR A 38 15.62 -0.72 41.90
C TYR A 38 15.05 0.55 41.24
N ALA A 39 15.91 1.46 40.74
CA ALA A 39 15.47 2.68 40.06
C ALA A 39 15.06 2.45 38.60
N LEU A 40 15.68 1.48 37.91
CA LEU A 40 15.43 1.19 36.48
C LEU A 40 13.95 0.88 36.15
N PRO A 41 13.22 0.03 36.90
CA PRO A 41 11.80 -0.24 36.64
C PRO A 41 10.94 1.02 36.76
N GLY A 42 11.24 1.89 37.73
CA GLY A 42 10.52 3.14 37.93
C GLY A 42 10.71 4.12 36.76
N ILE A 43 11.94 4.25 36.26
CA ILE A 43 12.24 5.09 35.09
C ILE A 43 11.53 4.54 33.85
N CYS A 44 11.55 3.22 33.62
CA CYS A 44 10.84 2.60 32.51
C CYS A 44 9.32 2.86 32.55
N LEU A 45 8.69 2.76 33.72
CA LEU A 45 7.26 3.05 33.88
C LEU A 45 6.92 4.52 33.59
N VAL A 46 7.77 5.46 34.02
CA VAL A 46 7.60 6.89 33.72
C VAL A 46 7.74 7.14 32.22
N LEU A 47 8.74 6.56 31.57
CA LEU A 47 8.94 6.71 30.12
C LEU A 47 7.80 6.10 29.31
N LEU A 48 7.30 4.92 29.71
CA LEU A 48 6.13 4.28 29.09
C LEU A 48 4.87 5.14 29.30
N GLY A 49 4.67 5.70 30.49
CA GLY A 49 3.55 6.60 30.78
C GLY A 49 3.60 7.88 29.93
N VAL A 50 4.78 8.51 29.81
CA VAL A 50 4.98 9.69 28.94
C VAL A 50 4.76 9.33 27.47
N TYR A 51 5.23 8.16 27.01
CA TYR A 51 4.98 7.67 25.66
C TYR A 51 3.48 7.46 25.39
N TRP A 52 2.77 6.78 26.30
CA TRP A 52 1.32 6.59 26.21
C TRP A 52 0.53 7.91 26.24
N LEU A 53 0.91 8.86 27.08
CA LEU A 53 0.26 10.19 27.10
C LEU A 53 0.50 10.98 25.81
N ARG A 54 1.66 10.81 25.16
CA ARG A 54 1.94 11.40 23.85
C ARG A 54 1.11 10.76 22.74
N THR A 55 0.95 9.44 22.73
CA THR A 55 0.13 8.76 21.72
C THR A 55 -1.36 9.12 21.84
N LEU A 56 -1.87 9.31 23.06
CA LEU A 56 -3.25 9.78 23.29
C LEU A 56 -3.51 11.18 22.71
N LYS A 57 -2.57 12.14 22.88
CA LYS A 57 -2.70 13.51 22.34
C LYS A 57 -2.65 13.58 20.80
N VAL A 58 -1.94 12.66 20.15
CA VAL A 58 -1.87 12.60 18.68
C VAL A 58 -3.20 12.10 18.10
N SER A 59 -3.86 11.16 18.79
CA SER A 59 -5.15 10.60 18.36
C SER A 59 -6.27 11.66 18.32
N THR A 60 -6.34 12.55 19.32
CA THR A 60 -7.42 13.54 19.40
C THR A 60 -7.32 14.62 18.32
N LYS A 61 -6.10 15.10 18.01
CA LYS A 61 -5.88 16.08 16.93
C LYS A 61 -6.24 15.52 15.55
N GLN A 62 -5.91 14.26 15.28
CA GLN A 62 -6.24 13.63 14.01
C GLN A 62 -7.76 13.47 13.84
N ALA A 63 -8.47 13.13 14.91
CA ALA A 63 -9.94 13.03 14.90
C ALA A 63 -10.62 14.38 14.64
N GLU A 64 -10.12 15.46 15.23
CA GLU A 64 -10.65 16.82 15.04
C GLU A 64 -10.43 17.34 13.60
N ILE A 65 -9.24 17.08 13.02
CA ILE A 65 -8.95 17.46 11.62
C ILE A 65 -9.83 16.68 10.64
N ILE A 66 -10.02 15.37 10.85
CA ILE A 66 -10.88 14.53 9.99
C ILE A 66 -12.35 14.97 10.08
N ALA A 67 -12.81 15.37 11.27
CA ALA A 67 -14.17 15.88 11.46
C ALA A 67 -14.37 17.25 10.78
N ALA A 68 -13.37 18.14 10.86
CA ALA A 68 -13.42 19.46 10.23
C ALA A 68 -13.17 19.45 8.71
N SER A 69 -12.50 18.42 8.18
CA SER A 69 -12.13 18.32 6.76
C SER A 69 -13.11 17.52 5.92
N ARG A 70 -14.32 17.24 6.40
CA ARG A 70 -15.37 16.61 5.57
C ARG A 70 -15.89 17.64 4.56
N VAL A 71 -15.05 17.97 3.59
CA VAL A 71 -15.48 18.56 2.31
C VAL A 71 -16.43 17.54 1.72
N GLU A 72 -17.72 17.87 1.70
CA GLU A 72 -18.71 17.05 1.02
C GLU A 72 -18.30 16.96 -0.44
N LYS A 73 -17.78 15.78 -0.82
CA LYS A 73 -17.32 15.54 -2.19
C LYS A 73 -18.53 15.78 -3.09
N PRO A 74 -18.44 16.72 -4.06
CA PRO A 74 -19.59 17.08 -4.86
C PRO A 74 -20.13 15.84 -5.56
N VAL A 75 -21.45 15.64 -5.45
CA VAL A 75 -22.13 14.52 -6.11
C VAL A 75 -21.89 14.63 -7.61
N PRO A 76 -21.39 13.57 -8.27
CA PRO A 76 -21.17 13.62 -9.71
C PRO A 76 -22.51 13.82 -10.44
N VAL A 77 -22.61 14.90 -11.22
CA VAL A 77 -23.80 15.22 -12.02
C VAL A 77 -23.75 14.47 -13.35
N PHE A 78 -24.86 13.86 -13.75
CA PHE A 78 -24.99 13.22 -15.07
C PHE A 78 -25.26 14.31 -16.12
N THR A 79 -24.44 14.35 -17.16
CA THR A 79 -24.50 15.36 -18.23
C THR A 79 -24.60 14.68 -19.60
N ASP A 80 -24.96 15.41 -20.64
CA ASP A 80 -25.05 14.89 -22.00
C ASP A 80 -23.74 14.24 -22.47
N THR A 81 -22.58 14.79 -22.08
CA THR A 81 -21.26 14.22 -22.37
C THR A 81 -21.09 12.84 -21.73
N ILE A 82 -21.57 12.66 -20.50
CA ILE A 82 -21.53 11.38 -19.79
C ILE A 82 -22.48 10.37 -20.43
N GLU A 83 -23.65 10.81 -20.88
CA GLU A 83 -24.60 9.97 -21.60
C GLU A 83 -24.02 9.46 -22.92
N ARG A 84 -23.43 10.34 -23.73
CA ARG A 84 -22.75 9.95 -24.97
C ARG A 84 -21.61 8.98 -24.70
N GLY A 85 -20.81 9.26 -23.66
CA GLY A 85 -19.76 8.36 -23.19
C GLY A 85 -20.27 6.97 -22.81
N GLN A 86 -21.41 6.90 -22.13
CA GLN A 86 -22.07 5.64 -21.79
C GLN A 86 -22.46 4.84 -23.04
N ILE A 87 -23.01 5.51 -24.06
CA ILE A 87 -23.41 4.88 -25.32
C ILE A 87 -22.20 4.29 -26.03
N VAL A 88 -21.11 5.08 -26.15
CA VAL A 88 -19.86 4.64 -26.79
C VAL A 88 -19.25 3.47 -26.00
N PHE A 89 -19.20 3.55 -24.67
CA PHE A 89 -18.70 2.47 -23.82
C PHE A 89 -19.50 1.17 -23.98
N LYS A 90 -20.84 1.25 -23.96
CA LYS A 90 -21.72 0.08 -24.16
C LYS A 90 -21.48 -0.58 -25.51
N LYS A 91 -21.22 0.22 -26.55
CA LYS A 91 -21.02 -0.26 -27.92
C LYS A 91 -19.65 -0.89 -28.14
N HIS A 92 -18.59 -0.34 -27.53
CA HIS A 92 -17.21 -0.66 -27.91
C HIS A 92 -16.38 -1.29 -26.78
N CYS A 93 -16.73 -1.06 -25.52
CA CYS A 93 -15.92 -1.44 -24.37
C CYS A 93 -16.57 -2.54 -23.54
N LEU A 94 -17.90 -2.57 -23.44
CA LEU A 94 -18.65 -3.46 -22.54
C LEU A 94 -18.44 -4.96 -22.81
N MET A 95 -18.07 -5.33 -24.05
CA MET A 95 -17.75 -6.72 -24.39
C MET A 95 -16.61 -7.29 -23.53
N CYS A 96 -15.64 -6.44 -23.19
CA CYS A 96 -14.50 -6.85 -22.38
C CYS A 96 -14.54 -6.18 -21.01
N HIS A 97 -14.89 -4.90 -20.90
CA HIS A 97 -14.83 -4.14 -19.64
C HIS A 97 -16.18 -4.07 -18.92
N THR A 98 -16.16 -4.32 -17.61
CA THR A 98 -17.34 -4.12 -16.74
C THR A 98 -17.10 -3.01 -15.74
N ILE A 99 -18.17 -2.33 -15.33
CA ILE A 99 -18.09 -1.19 -14.40
C ILE A 99 -18.37 -1.60 -12.95
N PHE A 100 -19.05 -2.74 -12.72
CA PHE A 100 -19.62 -3.06 -11.40
C PHE A 100 -19.51 -4.55 -11.00
N LYS A 101 -18.38 -5.23 -11.28
CA LYS A 101 -18.17 -6.60 -10.76
C LYS A 101 -16.72 -6.90 -10.41
N ASP A 102 -16.53 -7.58 -9.29
CA ASP A 102 -15.26 -8.11 -8.76
C ASP A 102 -14.73 -9.32 -9.55
N GLY A 103 -14.86 -9.31 -10.88
CA GLY A 103 -14.56 -10.45 -11.74
C GLY A 103 -13.94 -10.04 -13.05
N TYR A 104 -12.62 -10.25 -13.13
CA TYR A 104 -11.71 -10.28 -14.28
C TYR A 104 -11.61 -9.11 -15.24
N VAL A 105 -12.56 -8.17 -15.30
CA VAL A 105 -12.31 -6.91 -16.02
C VAL A 105 -12.92 -5.76 -15.25
N HIS A 106 -12.11 -5.28 -14.32
CA HIS A 106 -12.27 -4.01 -13.64
C HIS A 106 -12.57 -2.90 -14.67
N LEU A 107 -13.22 -1.82 -14.22
CA LEU A 107 -13.14 -0.51 -14.89
C LEU A 107 -11.70 -0.31 -15.42
N PRO A 108 -11.47 0.56 -16.41
CA PRO A 108 -10.18 1.20 -16.58
C PRO A 108 -9.87 2.04 -15.32
N GLN A 109 -9.71 1.38 -14.16
CA GLN A 109 -9.65 1.93 -12.81
C GLN A 109 -8.49 2.92 -12.73
N ALA A 110 -7.48 2.68 -13.56
CA ALA A 110 -6.26 3.44 -13.67
C ALA A 110 -6.22 4.42 -14.86
N ILE A 111 -7.35 4.79 -15.50
CA ILE A 111 -7.33 5.75 -16.64
C ILE A 111 -6.79 7.14 -16.27
N ASP A 112 -6.77 7.43 -14.97
CA ASP A 112 -6.20 8.65 -14.36
C ASP A 112 -4.94 8.36 -13.54
N ASN A 113 -4.22 7.27 -13.83
CA ASN A 113 -2.94 7.01 -13.18
C ASN A 113 -1.84 7.95 -13.72
N GLU A 114 -0.69 7.93 -13.05
CA GLU A 114 0.49 8.70 -13.44
C GLU A 114 1.05 8.36 -14.82
N HIS A 115 0.78 7.15 -15.34
CA HIS A 115 1.24 6.73 -16.66
C HIS A 115 0.44 7.43 -17.79
N TRP A 116 -0.84 7.71 -17.56
CA TRP A 116 -1.75 8.31 -18.54
C TRP A 116 -1.97 9.81 -18.33
N THR A 117 -0.96 10.52 -17.80
CA THR A 117 -1.04 11.99 -17.61
C THR A 117 -1.06 12.75 -18.94
N ASP A 118 -0.34 12.30 -19.97
CA ASP A 118 -0.52 12.81 -21.33
C ASP A 118 -1.69 12.08 -22.01
N ARG A 119 -2.77 12.82 -22.29
CA ARG A 119 -3.96 12.25 -22.94
C ARG A 119 -3.68 11.71 -24.33
N ARG A 120 -2.70 12.24 -25.05
CA ARG A 120 -2.31 11.71 -26.37
C ARG A 120 -1.70 10.32 -26.25
N GLU A 121 -1.00 10.06 -25.15
CA GLU A 121 -0.39 8.75 -24.91
C GLU A 121 -1.44 7.69 -24.60
N LEU A 122 -2.44 8.04 -23.78
CA LEU A 122 -3.62 7.19 -23.59
C LEU A 122 -4.33 6.93 -24.93
N PHE A 123 -4.41 7.94 -25.80
CA PHE A 123 -5.04 7.77 -27.10
C PHE A 123 -4.32 6.77 -28.00
N ARG A 124 -2.99 6.88 -28.07
CA ARG A 124 -2.16 5.92 -28.80
C ARG A 124 -2.29 4.51 -28.24
N TRP A 125 -2.30 4.35 -26.91
CA TRP A 125 -2.53 3.07 -26.24
C TRP A 125 -3.83 2.41 -26.68
N LEU A 126 -4.94 3.16 -26.72
CA LEU A 126 -6.22 2.60 -27.11
C LEU A 126 -6.27 2.20 -28.59
N GLN A 127 -5.55 2.90 -29.45
CA GLN A 127 -5.46 2.59 -30.88
C GLN A 127 -4.56 1.40 -31.20
N ASP A 128 -3.46 1.23 -30.48
CA ASP A 128 -2.50 0.14 -30.69
C ASP A 128 -1.98 -0.43 -29.37
N PRO A 129 -2.80 -1.17 -28.61
CA PRO A 129 -2.37 -1.73 -27.34
C PRO A 129 -1.27 -2.78 -27.53
N SER A 130 -1.23 -3.44 -28.71
CA SER A 130 -0.20 -4.43 -29.05
C SER A 130 1.21 -3.82 -29.10
N TYR A 131 1.36 -2.59 -29.59
CA TYR A 131 2.64 -1.88 -29.56
C TYR A 131 3.16 -1.72 -28.13
N TYR A 132 2.32 -1.23 -27.22
CA TYR A 132 2.70 -0.99 -25.83
C TYR A 132 3.01 -2.29 -25.09
N MET A 133 2.26 -3.36 -25.34
CA MET A 133 2.56 -4.67 -24.73
C MET A 133 3.93 -5.21 -25.12
N LYS A 134 4.43 -4.86 -26.31
CA LYS A 134 5.74 -5.32 -26.81
C LYS A 134 6.88 -4.41 -26.39
N ASN A 135 6.63 -3.10 -26.37
CA ASN A 135 7.70 -2.10 -26.30
C ASN A 135 7.77 -1.37 -24.96
N GLU A 136 6.65 -1.22 -24.25
CA GLU A 136 6.58 -0.43 -23.02
C GLU A 136 6.51 -1.31 -21.76
N PRO A 137 7.29 -1.03 -20.70
CA PRO A 137 7.26 -1.80 -19.46
C PRO A 137 5.87 -1.90 -18.83
N TYR A 138 5.11 -0.80 -18.84
CA TYR A 138 3.75 -0.77 -18.29
C TYR A 138 2.80 -1.69 -19.08
N GLY A 139 2.90 -1.69 -20.41
CA GLY A 139 2.14 -2.60 -21.27
C GLY A 139 2.52 -4.06 -21.00
N LYS A 140 3.81 -4.38 -20.93
CA LYS A 140 4.28 -5.74 -20.61
C LYS A 140 3.65 -6.28 -19.32
N ASP A 141 3.67 -5.47 -18.25
CA ASP A 141 3.06 -5.83 -16.97
C ASP A 141 1.53 -6.03 -17.07
N LEU A 142 0.83 -5.20 -17.85
CA LEU A 142 -0.60 -5.44 -18.13
C LEU A 142 -0.83 -6.75 -18.88
N TYR A 143 0.01 -7.09 -19.85
CA TYR A 143 -0.07 -8.34 -20.59
C TYR A 143 0.19 -9.56 -19.70
N GLU A 144 1.14 -9.48 -18.78
CA GLU A 144 1.40 -10.53 -17.79
C GLU A 144 0.20 -10.74 -16.85
N ARG A 145 -0.48 -9.65 -16.45
CA ARG A 145 -1.62 -9.71 -15.53
C ARG A 145 -2.92 -10.20 -16.18
N TYR A 146 -3.18 -9.83 -17.42
CA TYR A 146 -4.48 -10.04 -18.07
C TYR A 146 -4.42 -10.91 -19.34
N GLY A 147 -3.22 -11.20 -19.86
CA GLY A 147 -3.01 -12.06 -21.02
C GLY A 147 -3.41 -11.43 -22.36
N SER A 148 -3.74 -12.30 -23.32
CA SER A 148 -4.05 -11.92 -24.71
C SER A 148 -5.32 -11.07 -24.88
N VAL A 149 -6.18 -10.98 -23.86
CA VAL A 149 -7.36 -10.11 -23.86
C VAL A 149 -6.98 -8.63 -24.06
N CYS A 150 -5.77 -8.23 -23.65
CA CYS A 150 -5.30 -6.86 -23.80
C CYS A 150 -4.67 -6.54 -25.15
N LEU A 151 -4.62 -7.48 -26.10
CA LEU A 151 -4.05 -7.26 -27.44
C LEU A 151 -5.08 -6.76 -28.46
N GLN A 152 -6.37 -6.74 -28.12
CA GLN A 152 -7.41 -6.33 -29.04
C GLN A 152 -7.41 -4.80 -29.20
N PRO A 153 -7.17 -4.26 -30.40
CA PRO A 153 -7.30 -2.84 -30.64
C PRO A 153 -8.71 -2.39 -30.31
N THR A 154 -8.85 -1.23 -29.67
CA THR A 154 -10.19 -0.67 -29.57
C THR A 154 -10.70 -0.27 -30.96
N PRO A 155 -12.03 -0.31 -31.19
CA PRO A 155 -12.63 0.25 -32.39
C PRO A 155 -12.13 1.68 -32.63
N ARG A 156 -12.03 2.14 -33.89
CA ARG A 156 -11.54 3.50 -34.21
C ARG A 156 -12.44 4.57 -33.58
N LEU A 157 -12.10 4.99 -32.36
CA LEU A 157 -12.69 6.13 -31.67
C LEU A 157 -12.01 7.41 -32.14
N ASN A 158 -12.77 8.47 -32.29
CA ASN A 158 -12.20 9.81 -32.44
C ASN A 158 -11.89 10.42 -31.05
N TRP A 159 -11.24 11.58 -31.04
CA TRP A 159 -10.84 12.27 -29.81
C TRP A 159 -12.03 12.65 -28.91
N GLU A 160 -13.15 13.07 -29.49
CA GLU A 160 -14.34 13.47 -28.74
C GLU A 160 -14.97 12.26 -28.02
N GLN A 161 -15.16 11.16 -28.74
CA GLN A 161 -15.69 9.90 -28.18
C GLN A 161 -14.80 9.36 -27.06
N MET A 162 -13.50 9.57 -27.16
CA MET A 162 -12.55 9.23 -26.10
C MET A 162 -12.80 10.03 -24.83
N GLU A 163 -12.87 11.36 -24.93
CA GLU A 163 -13.12 12.22 -23.77
C GLU A 163 -14.49 11.96 -23.14
N GLU A 164 -15.50 11.65 -23.98
CA GLU A 164 -16.82 11.21 -23.52
C GLU A 164 -16.75 9.92 -22.70
N ILE A 165 -16.03 8.90 -23.17
CA ILE A 165 -15.81 7.66 -22.40
C ILE A 165 -15.09 7.97 -21.08
N ILE A 166 -14.03 8.78 -21.11
CA ILE A 166 -13.28 9.15 -19.90
C ILE A 166 -14.21 9.84 -18.89
N ALA A 167 -15.05 10.78 -19.35
CA ALA A 167 -16.04 11.44 -18.51
C ALA A 167 -17.02 10.44 -17.89
N TYR A 168 -17.50 9.48 -18.68
CA TYR A 168 -18.39 8.41 -18.19
C TYR A 168 -17.72 7.52 -17.14
N LEU A 169 -16.48 7.08 -17.36
CA LEU A 169 -15.74 6.26 -16.41
C LEU A 169 -15.48 7.00 -15.08
N ARG A 170 -15.15 8.30 -15.15
CA ARG A 170 -14.99 9.15 -13.96
C ARG A 170 -16.30 9.32 -13.20
N TYR A 171 -17.41 9.51 -13.92
CA TYR A 171 -18.75 9.57 -13.32
C TYR A 171 -19.08 8.27 -12.57
N CYS A 172 -18.85 7.12 -13.20
CA CYS A 172 -19.08 5.81 -12.58
C CYS A 172 -18.21 5.59 -11.33
N ARG A 173 -16.90 5.91 -11.40
CA ARG A 173 -16.00 5.84 -10.22
C ARG A 173 -16.43 6.80 -9.11
N GLY A 174 -16.97 7.96 -9.48
CA GLY A 174 -17.54 8.91 -8.53
C GLY A 174 -18.72 8.32 -7.76
N LYS A 175 -19.53 7.45 -8.37
CA LYS A 175 -20.64 6.77 -7.70
C LYS A 175 -20.22 5.61 -6.81
N THR A 176 -19.24 4.81 -7.23
CA THR A 176 -18.79 3.63 -6.46
C THR A 176 -18.07 3.98 -5.16
N SER A 177 -17.67 5.24 -4.91
CA SER A 177 -17.10 5.66 -3.63
C SER A 177 -18.14 5.91 -2.52
N PHE A 178 -19.43 5.71 -2.82
CA PHE A 178 -20.54 6.01 -1.92
C PHE A 178 -21.41 4.78 -1.57
N GLU A 179 -21.05 3.59 -2.04
CA GLU A 179 -21.69 2.30 -1.73
C GLU A 179 -20.67 1.36 -1.08
#